data_AF-A0A3M0YYZ0-F1
#
_entry.id   AF-A0A3M0YYZ0-F1
#
_cell.length_a   1.000
_cell.length_b   1.000
_cell.length_c   1.000
_cell.angle_alpha   90.00
_cell.angle_beta   90.00
_cell.angle_gamma   90.00
#
_symmetry.space_group_name_H-M   'P 1'
#
loop_
_entity.id
_entity.type
_entity.pdbx_description
1 polymer ?
#
loop_
_entity_poly.entity_id
_entity_poly.type
_entity_poly.pdbx_seq_one_letter_code
_entity_poly.pdbx_strand_id
1 'polypeptide(L)'
;MEMIIEQTTAMGEDALLNPGKYRGFLGVSITHKFFKKENMVHYFKWGSKVFEKFYILLIDDPDMYNFVVFKSLSETDALARAHKISSELKYGYNRKLRELNIQNVEVVRLVDYGDNSEYLNIKAAVRNFMRSSDEFRKDMENLMQIGIGGKIKEYFLLNPCSPEKQNEIKQYLINYIIDEISAIIYFTEKVAPIEVDPTVEFSTKKRLYEGDFPVLYNLLNLSQRGHIYCHPPGITKSTY
;
A
#
# COMPACT_ATOMS: atom_id res chain seq x y z
N MET A 1 20.80 9.90 8.70
CA MET A 1 20.75 8.64 7.95
C MET A 1 20.09 9.01 6.65
N GLU A 2 20.88 8.99 5.60
CA GLU A 2 20.49 9.50 4.29
C GLU A 2 19.64 8.43 3.59
N MET A 3 18.50 8.84 3.05
CA MET A 3 17.69 8.01 2.16
C MET A 3 18.14 8.31 0.74
N ILE A 4 18.21 7.28 -0.11
CA ILE A 4 18.43 7.48 -1.54
C ILE A 4 17.08 7.86 -2.14
N ILE A 5 17.00 9.06 -2.72
CA ILE A 5 15.82 9.52 -3.46
C ILE A 5 16.02 9.16 -4.92
N GLU A 6 15.19 8.29 -5.46
CA GLU A 6 15.30 7.85 -6.86
C GLU A 6 14.38 8.66 -7.78
N GLN A 7 13.18 9.01 -7.30
CA GLN A 7 12.21 9.78 -8.07
C GLN A 7 11.25 10.55 -7.17
N THR A 8 10.80 11.72 -7.62
CA THR A 8 9.76 12.50 -6.96
C THR A 8 8.80 13.13 -7.97
N THR A 9 7.57 13.35 -7.53
CA THR A 9 6.65 14.33 -8.15
C THR A 9 7.04 15.75 -7.73
N ALA A 10 6.47 16.78 -8.37
CA ALA A 10 6.71 18.18 -7.99
C ALA A 10 6.34 18.48 -6.53
N MET A 11 5.22 17.94 -6.03
CA MET A 11 4.83 18.08 -4.62
C MET A 11 5.78 17.30 -3.68
N GLY A 12 6.30 16.15 -4.13
CA GLY A 12 7.32 15.40 -3.40
C GLY A 12 8.63 16.19 -3.28
N GLU A 13 9.10 16.80 -4.37
CA GLU A 13 10.30 17.64 -4.38
C GLU A 13 10.13 18.86 -3.46
N ASP A 14 8.98 19.54 -3.54
CA ASP A 14 8.68 20.68 -2.67
C ASP A 14 8.68 20.30 -1.18
N ALA A 15 8.24 19.09 -0.83
CA ALA A 15 8.32 18.57 0.54
C ALA A 15 9.76 18.30 1.01
N LEU A 16 10.64 17.86 0.11
CA LEU A 16 12.07 17.68 0.42
C LEU A 16 12.77 19.02 0.63
N LEU A 17 12.40 20.03 -0.15
CA LEU A 17 12.96 21.39 -0.06
C LEU A 17 12.37 22.20 1.11
N ASN A 18 11.14 21.89 1.53
CA ASN A 18 10.44 22.57 2.62
C ASN A 18 9.99 21.57 3.71
N PRO A 19 10.93 21.05 4.52
CA PRO A 19 10.60 20.08 5.55
C PRO A 19 9.55 20.59 6.54
N GLY A 20 8.58 19.75 6.88
CA GLY A 20 7.48 20.10 7.79
C GLY A 20 6.28 20.78 7.12
N LYS A 21 6.33 21.06 5.81
CA LYS A 21 5.21 21.68 5.08
C LYS A 21 4.02 20.74 4.86
N TYR A 22 4.29 19.45 4.66
CA TYR A 22 3.28 18.46 4.30
C TYR A 22 3.26 17.29 5.26
N ARG A 23 2.14 16.57 5.25
CA ARG A 23 2.04 15.23 5.83
C ARG A 23 2.43 14.19 4.79
N GLY A 24 3.06 13.13 5.26
CA GLY A 24 3.44 12.00 4.41
C GLY A 24 2.94 10.69 4.98
N PHE A 25 2.86 9.65 4.15
CA PHE A 25 2.60 8.30 4.62
C PHE A 25 3.41 7.26 3.85
N LEU A 26 3.63 6.10 4.46
CA LEU A 26 4.21 4.91 3.83
C LEU A 26 3.25 3.74 4.06
N GLY A 27 2.77 3.14 2.96
CA GLY A 27 2.04 1.87 3.00
C GLY A 27 2.96 0.70 3.31
N VAL A 28 2.53 -0.17 4.22
CA VAL A 28 3.29 -1.34 4.68
C VAL A 28 2.42 -2.58 4.51
N SER A 29 2.84 -3.46 3.59
CA SER A 29 2.31 -4.83 3.53
C SER A 29 2.80 -5.62 4.76
N ILE A 30 1.86 -6.11 5.56
CA ILE A 30 2.17 -6.70 6.88
C ILE A 30 2.90 -8.04 6.78
N THR A 31 2.85 -8.70 5.62
CA THR A 31 3.55 -9.98 5.38
C THR A 31 4.89 -9.82 4.67
N HIS A 32 5.25 -8.61 4.24
CA HIS A 32 6.42 -8.40 3.39
C HIS A 32 7.71 -8.20 4.21
N LYS A 33 8.73 -9.04 3.93
CA LYS A 33 9.96 -9.13 4.73
C LYS A 33 10.78 -7.83 4.74
N PHE A 34 10.64 -7.01 3.70
CA PHE A 34 11.28 -5.70 3.63
C PHE A 34 10.93 -4.82 4.83
N PHE A 35 9.68 -4.85 5.31
CA PHE A 35 9.22 -3.97 6.38
C PHE A 35 9.58 -4.48 7.79
N LYS A 36 10.63 -5.29 7.91
CA LYS A 36 11.21 -5.62 9.22
C LYS A 36 11.67 -4.34 9.95
N LYS A 37 11.72 -4.41 11.28
CA LYS A 37 11.99 -3.26 12.16
C LYS A 37 13.27 -2.51 11.76
N GLU A 38 14.31 -3.22 11.36
CA GLU A 38 15.62 -2.63 11.03
C GLU A 38 15.51 -1.64 9.87
N ASN A 39 14.80 -2.02 8.80
CA ASN A 39 14.59 -1.18 7.64
C ASN A 39 13.67 0.00 7.97
N MET A 40 12.62 -0.25 8.75
CA MET A 40 11.65 0.79 9.14
C MET A 40 12.25 1.91 9.99
N VAL A 41 13.31 1.63 10.75
CA VAL A 41 14.04 2.68 11.51
C VAL A 41 14.56 3.79 10.58
N HIS A 42 14.95 3.47 9.35
CA HIS A 42 15.39 4.46 8.36
C HIS A 42 14.23 5.41 8.01
N TYR A 43 13.07 4.85 7.66
CA TYR A 43 11.87 5.62 7.36
C TYR A 43 11.36 6.44 8.54
N PHE A 44 11.41 5.89 9.76
CA PHE A 44 11.00 6.65 10.95
C PHE A 44 11.87 7.90 11.12
N LYS A 45 13.20 7.74 11.08
CA LYS A 45 14.16 8.83 11.28
C LYS A 45 14.15 9.87 10.17
N TRP A 46 13.92 9.43 8.93
CA TRP A 46 13.89 10.31 7.78
C TRP A 46 12.54 11.02 7.67
N GLY A 47 11.44 10.27 7.71
CA GLY A 47 10.09 10.82 7.62
C GLY A 47 9.77 11.79 8.76
N SER A 48 10.29 11.55 9.97
CA SER A 48 10.16 12.49 11.10
C SER A 48 10.82 13.85 10.86
N LYS A 49 11.75 13.95 9.91
CA LYS A 49 12.45 15.20 9.58
C LYS A 49 11.82 15.90 8.38
N VAL A 50 11.28 15.14 7.44
CA VAL A 50 10.73 15.67 6.17
C VAL A 50 9.29 16.15 6.33
N PHE A 51 8.47 15.47 7.13
CA PHE A 51 7.03 15.74 7.19
C PHE A 51 6.60 16.39 8.52
N GLU A 52 5.54 17.19 8.46
CA GLU A 52 4.81 17.70 9.65
C GLU A 52 4.41 16.51 10.54
N LYS A 53 3.80 15.51 9.89
CA LYS A 53 3.36 14.25 10.45
C LYS A 53 3.62 13.15 9.42
N PHE A 54 4.19 12.04 9.85
CA PHE A 54 4.47 10.90 8.98
C PHE A 54 3.72 9.65 9.45
N TYR A 55 2.86 9.10 8.59
CA TYR A 55 2.05 7.94 8.91
C TYR A 55 2.68 6.67 8.37
N ILE A 56 2.73 5.63 9.20
CA ILE A 56 3.07 4.26 8.79
C ILE A 56 1.76 3.50 8.75
N LEU A 57 1.23 3.31 7.54
CA LEU A 57 -0.04 2.63 7.31
C LEU A 57 0.20 1.13 7.18
N LEU A 58 -0.22 0.35 8.16
CA LEU A 58 -0.25 -1.11 8.07
C LEU A 58 -1.48 -1.52 7.26
N ILE A 59 -1.27 -2.03 6.04
CA ILE A 59 -2.31 -2.47 5.12
C ILE A 59 -2.63 -3.93 5.44
N ASP A 60 -3.54 -4.15 6.38
CA ASP A 60 -3.79 -5.48 6.97
C ASP A 60 -4.96 -6.24 6.36
N ASP A 61 -6.15 -5.64 6.29
CA ASP A 61 -7.34 -6.29 5.72
C ASP A 61 -7.10 -6.98 4.35
N PRO A 62 -6.36 -6.38 3.39
CA PRO A 62 -6.09 -7.03 2.11
C PRO A 62 -5.33 -8.36 2.25
N ASP A 63 -4.42 -8.49 3.22
CA ASP A 63 -3.62 -9.72 3.38
C ASP A 63 -4.48 -10.94 3.77
N MET A 64 -5.74 -10.75 4.17
CA MET A 64 -6.73 -11.82 4.29
C MET A 64 -6.84 -12.65 2.99
N TYR A 65 -6.96 -12.03 1.81
CA TYR A 65 -7.13 -12.77 0.56
C TYR A 65 -5.92 -13.67 0.27
N ASN A 66 -4.71 -13.19 0.60
CA ASN A 66 -3.48 -13.96 0.49
C ASN A 66 -3.49 -15.17 1.45
N PHE A 67 -3.97 -15.00 2.68
CA PHE A 67 -4.03 -16.11 3.63
C PHE A 67 -5.10 -17.15 3.26
N VAL A 68 -6.25 -16.72 2.73
CA VAL A 68 -7.28 -17.65 2.25
C VAL A 68 -6.72 -18.55 1.15
N VAL A 69 -6.07 -17.95 0.14
CA VAL A 69 -5.56 -18.71 -1.00
C VAL A 69 -4.28 -19.49 -0.65
N PHE A 70 -3.27 -18.82 -0.11
CA PHE A 70 -1.93 -19.39 0.03
C PHE A 70 -1.71 -20.15 1.35
N LYS A 71 -2.63 -20.04 2.32
CA LYS A 71 -2.58 -20.76 3.60
C LYS A 71 -3.83 -21.58 3.87
N SER A 72 -4.78 -21.61 2.94
CA SER A 72 -6.02 -22.40 3.04
C SER A 72 -6.80 -22.12 4.33
N LEU A 73 -6.82 -20.85 4.77
CA LEU A 73 -7.58 -20.42 5.94
C LEU A 73 -9.01 -20.04 5.54
N SER A 74 -9.94 -20.13 6.49
CA SER A 74 -11.25 -19.48 6.34
C SER A 74 -11.08 -17.96 6.29
N GLU A 75 -12.02 -17.21 5.71
CA GLU A 75 -11.95 -15.74 5.69
C GLU A 75 -11.87 -15.14 7.10
N THR A 76 -12.64 -15.68 8.04
CA THR A 76 -12.63 -15.25 9.44
C THR A 76 -11.26 -15.47 10.09
N ASP A 77 -10.66 -16.65 9.90
CA ASP A 77 -9.34 -16.95 10.46
C ASP A 77 -8.22 -16.15 9.76
N ALA A 78 -8.35 -15.94 8.46
CA ALA A 78 -7.43 -15.14 7.65
C ALA A 78 -7.43 -13.68 8.10
N LEU A 79 -8.61 -13.10 8.31
CA LEU A 79 -8.76 -11.72 8.79
C LEU A 79 -8.22 -11.56 10.22
N ALA A 80 -8.59 -12.46 11.13
CA ALA A 80 -8.07 -12.48 12.49
C ALA A 80 -6.54 -12.61 12.53
N ARG A 81 -5.97 -13.42 11.63
CA ARG A 81 -4.52 -13.55 11.46
C ARG A 81 -3.88 -12.26 10.96
N ALA A 82 -4.46 -11.59 9.97
CA ALA A 82 -3.97 -10.31 9.46
C ALA A 82 -3.95 -9.24 10.57
N HIS A 83 -5.06 -9.11 11.32
CA HIS A 83 -5.17 -8.16 12.43
C HIS A 83 -4.18 -8.46 13.56
N LYS A 84 -3.93 -9.74 13.85
CA LYS A 84 -2.93 -10.12 14.84
C LYS A 84 -1.53 -9.65 14.43
N ILE A 85 -1.12 -9.93 13.19
CA ILE A 85 0.19 -9.53 12.67
C ILE A 85 0.32 -8.00 12.67
N SER A 86 -0.71 -7.27 12.21
CA SER A 86 -0.67 -5.81 12.19
C SER A 86 -0.61 -5.21 13.60
N SER A 87 -1.28 -5.82 14.57
CA SER A 87 -1.20 -5.42 15.98
C SER A 87 0.21 -5.61 16.56
N GLU A 88 0.85 -6.75 16.27
CA GLU A 88 2.21 -7.06 16.69
C GLU A 88 3.23 -6.09 16.06
N LEU A 89 3.09 -5.80 14.76
CA LEU A 89 3.90 -4.80 14.06
C LEU A 89 3.71 -3.40 14.65
N LYS A 90 2.47 -2.96 14.86
CA LYS A 90 2.14 -1.65 15.46
C LYS A 90 2.79 -1.50 16.83
N TYR A 91 2.70 -2.53 17.68
CA TYR A 91 3.37 -2.53 18.99
C TYR A 91 4.90 -2.44 18.83
N GLY A 92 5.48 -3.27 17.97
CA GLY A 92 6.91 -3.33 17.72
C GLY A 92 7.49 -2.01 17.20
N TYR A 93 6.81 -1.36 16.26
CA TYR A 93 7.18 -0.06 15.70
C TYR A 93 7.01 1.07 16.72
N ASN A 94 5.89 1.13 17.44
CA ASN A 94 5.66 2.15 18.47
C ASN A 94 6.69 2.08 19.60
N ARG A 95 7.08 0.87 20.02
CA ARG A 95 8.20 0.70 20.95
C ARG A 95 9.48 1.33 20.39
N LYS A 96 9.76 1.12 19.11
CA LYS A 96 10.98 1.65 18.48
C LYS A 96 10.95 3.17 18.33
N LEU A 97 9.80 3.75 18.01
CA LEU A 97 9.61 5.21 17.96
C LEU A 97 9.89 5.87 19.31
N ARG A 98 9.41 5.27 20.41
CA ARG A 98 9.72 5.72 21.78
C ARG A 98 11.21 5.62 22.10
N GLU A 99 11.87 4.50 21.77
CA GLU A 99 13.32 4.33 21.96
C GLU A 99 14.13 5.39 21.18
N LEU A 100 13.63 5.84 20.03
CA LEU A 100 14.27 6.85 19.18
C LEU A 100 13.86 8.30 19.54
N ASN A 101 12.97 8.49 20.51
CA ASN A 101 12.37 9.77 20.87
C ASN A 101 11.74 10.52 19.68
N ILE A 102 11.02 9.79 18.80
CA ILE A 102 10.31 10.34 17.64
C ILE A 102 8.83 10.47 17.97
N GLN A 103 8.26 11.68 17.81
CA GLN A 103 6.88 11.99 18.21
C GLN A 103 5.92 12.27 17.04
N ASN A 104 6.43 12.76 15.90
CA ASN A 104 5.62 13.10 14.73
C ASN A 104 5.46 11.95 13.73
N VAL A 105 5.87 10.73 14.10
CA VAL A 105 5.59 9.51 13.33
C VAL A 105 4.51 8.72 14.04
N GLU A 106 3.48 8.29 13.31
CA GLU A 106 2.36 7.54 13.86
C GLU A 106 2.11 6.26 13.07
N VAL A 107 1.93 5.15 13.78
CA VAL A 107 1.62 3.86 13.17
C VAL A 107 0.13 3.62 13.27
N VAL A 108 -0.53 3.54 12.11
CA VAL A 108 -1.97 3.31 11.97
C VAL A 108 -2.21 2.00 11.23
N ARG A 109 -3.41 1.43 11.36
CA ARG A 109 -3.80 0.20 10.65
C ARG A 109 -5.00 0.49 9.79
N LEU A 110 -5.09 -0.16 8.64
CA LEU A 110 -6.23 0.01 7.74
C LEU A 110 -7.54 -0.45 8.39
N VAL A 111 -7.52 -1.52 9.20
CA VAL A 111 -8.69 -1.94 10.00
C VAL A 111 -9.27 -0.82 10.87
N ASP A 112 -8.43 0.11 11.35
CA ASP A 112 -8.89 1.25 12.17
C ASP A 112 -9.76 2.24 11.34
N TYR A 113 -9.83 2.07 10.01
CA TYR A 113 -10.63 2.84 9.05
C TYR A 113 -11.70 2.00 8.35
N GLY A 114 -11.89 0.73 8.72
CA GLY A 114 -12.80 -0.20 8.03
C GLY A 114 -14.25 0.28 7.91
N ASP A 115 -14.71 1.07 8.89
CA ASP A 115 -16.06 1.63 8.93
C ASP A 115 -16.14 3.09 8.42
N ASN A 116 -15.04 3.65 7.93
CA ASN A 116 -15.02 5.01 7.40
C ASN A 116 -15.78 5.08 6.06
N SER A 117 -16.83 5.91 6.02
CA SER A 117 -17.71 6.01 4.86
C SER A 117 -17.01 6.51 3.60
N GLU A 118 -16.03 7.42 3.70
CA GLU A 118 -15.26 7.89 2.55
C GLU A 118 -14.36 6.79 1.98
N TYR A 119 -13.67 6.03 2.85
CA TYR A 119 -12.89 4.87 2.42
C TYR A 119 -13.77 3.82 1.74
N LEU A 120 -14.92 3.48 2.33
CA LEU A 120 -15.87 2.53 1.76
C LEU A 120 -16.42 3.00 0.40
N ASN A 121 -16.68 4.30 0.25
CA ASN A 121 -17.11 4.89 -1.02
C ASN A 121 -16.03 4.80 -2.10
N ILE A 122 -14.77 5.10 -1.76
CA ILE A 122 -13.63 4.96 -2.68
C ILE A 122 -13.50 3.50 -3.13
N LYS A 123 -13.52 2.56 -2.18
CA LYS A 123 -13.45 1.12 -2.45
C LYS A 123 -14.58 0.63 -3.35
N ALA A 124 -15.80 1.10 -3.11
CA ALA A 124 -16.95 0.78 -3.96
C ALA A 124 -16.80 1.35 -5.38
N ALA A 125 -16.35 2.60 -5.51
CA ALA A 125 -16.13 3.25 -6.79
C ALA A 125 -15.05 2.55 -7.63
N VAL A 126 -13.90 2.23 -7.04
CA VAL A 126 -12.81 1.47 -7.70
C VAL A 126 -13.33 0.11 -8.18
N ARG A 127 -14.04 -0.63 -7.32
CA ARG A 127 -14.61 -1.94 -7.66
C ARG A 127 -15.64 -1.86 -8.79
N ASN A 128 -16.53 -0.88 -8.75
CA ASN A 128 -17.53 -0.69 -9.80
C ASN A 128 -16.88 -0.31 -11.12
N PHE A 129 -15.90 0.59 -11.09
CA PHE A 129 -15.19 1.01 -12.30
C PHE A 129 -14.43 -0.14 -12.96
N MET A 130 -13.79 -1.01 -12.16
CA MET A 130 -13.15 -2.23 -12.64
C MET A 130 -14.10 -3.18 -13.37
N ARG A 131 -15.37 -3.26 -12.94
CA ARG A 131 -16.39 -4.08 -13.62
C ARG A 131 -16.82 -3.48 -14.96
N SER A 132 -16.80 -2.16 -15.09
CA SER A 132 -17.29 -1.44 -16.27
C SER A 132 -16.20 -1.04 -17.28
N SER A 133 -14.92 -1.08 -16.89
CA SER A 133 -13.80 -0.64 -17.72
C SER A 133 -12.80 -1.77 -17.96
N ASP A 134 -12.76 -2.27 -19.19
CA ASP A 134 -11.82 -3.32 -19.62
C ASP A 134 -10.37 -2.88 -19.50
N GLU A 135 -10.09 -1.62 -19.80
CA GLU A 135 -8.75 -1.06 -19.70
C GLU A 135 -8.27 -1.01 -18.26
N PHE A 136 -9.10 -0.47 -17.36
CA PHE A 136 -8.77 -0.39 -15.94
C PHE A 136 -8.62 -1.80 -15.33
N ARG A 137 -9.49 -2.74 -15.72
CA ARG A 137 -9.40 -4.14 -15.30
C ARG A 137 -8.06 -4.77 -15.71
N LYS A 138 -7.63 -4.61 -16.96
CA LYS A 138 -6.32 -5.11 -17.42
C LYS A 138 -5.17 -4.50 -16.64
N ASP A 139 -5.25 -3.21 -16.34
CA ASP A 139 -4.22 -2.51 -15.57
C ASP A 139 -4.14 -3.03 -14.12
N MET A 140 -5.28 -3.26 -13.46
CA MET A 140 -5.36 -3.88 -12.14
C MET A 140 -4.83 -5.33 -12.16
N GLU A 141 -5.13 -6.10 -13.20
CA GLU A 141 -4.60 -7.47 -13.38
C GLU A 141 -3.07 -7.46 -13.56
N ASN A 142 -2.54 -6.50 -14.33
CA ASN A 142 -1.09 -6.31 -14.48
C ASN A 142 -0.45 -5.95 -13.13
N LEU A 143 -1.10 -5.08 -12.36
CA LEU A 143 -0.63 -4.74 -11.02
C LEU A 143 -0.60 -5.96 -10.09
N MET A 144 -1.61 -6.83 -10.16
CA MET A 144 -1.61 -8.11 -9.45
C MET A 144 -0.42 -8.99 -9.86
N GLN A 145 -0.11 -9.07 -11.16
CA GLN A 145 1.04 -9.86 -11.63
C GLN A 145 2.37 -9.29 -11.13
N ILE A 146 2.51 -7.97 -11.05
CA ILE A 146 3.72 -7.31 -10.53
C ILE A 146 3.85 -7.54 -9.02
N GLY A 147 2.77 -7.32 -8.26
CA GLY A 147 2.81 -7.38 -6.79
C GLY A 147 2.86 -8.80 -6.22
N ILE A 148 2.04 -9.72 -6.75
CA ILE A 148 1.89 -11.09 -6.21
C ILE A 148 1.97 -12.20 -7.27
N GLY A 149 2.28 -11.89 -8.53
CA GLY A 149 2.33 -12.89 -9.62
C GLY A 149 3.33 -14.01 -9.37
N GLY A 150 4.46 -13.72 -8.73
CA GLY A 150 5.44 -14.73 -8.29
C GLY A 150 4.83 -15.74 -7.31
N LYS A 151 4.10 -15.26 -6.28
CA LYS A 151 3.40 -16.10 -5.29
C LYS A 151 2.30 -16.93 -5.95
N ILE A 152 1.53 -16.34 -6.88
CA ILE A 152 0.49 -17.03 -7.65
C ILE A 152 1.09 -18.18 -8.46
N LYS A 153 2.18 -17.91 -9.19
CA LYS A 153 2.87 -18.90 -10.01
C LYS A 153 3.40 -20.06 -9.16
N GLU A 154 4.06 -19.76 -8.05
CA GLU A 154 4.55 -20.77 -7.10
C GLU A 154 3.40 -21.61 -6.54
N TYR A 155 2.29 -20.97 -6.15
CA TYR A 155 1.13 -21.68 -5.62
C TYR A 155 0.55 -22.68 -6.61
N PHE A 156 0.38 -22.32 -7.88
CA PHE A 156 -0.13 -23.24 -8.91
C PHE A 156 0.85 -24.34 -9.30
N LEU A 157 2.16 -24.12 -9.16
CA LEU A 157 3.15 -25.18 -9.33
C LEU A 157 3.03 -26.22 -8.21
N LEU A 158 2.79 -25.79 -6.98
CA LEU A 158 2.64 -26.66 -5.81
C LEU A 158 1.23 -27.27 -5.68
N ASN A 159 0.22 -26.61 -6.23
CA ASN A 159 -1.19 -27.03 -6.19
C ASN A 159 -1.79 -27.00 -7.61
N PRO A 160 -1.42 -27.95 -8.48
CA PRO A 160 -1.93 -28.00 -9.84
C PRO A 160 -3.46 -28.08 -9.86
N CYS A 161 -4.10 -27.22 -10.64
CA CYS A 161 -5.55 -27.18 -10.82
C CYS A 161 -5.92 -26.73 -12.23
N SER A 162 -7.19 -26.92 -12.61
CA SER A 162 -7.67 -26.59 -13.95
C SER A 162 -7.56 -25.07 -14.25
N PRO A 163 -7.47 -24.67 -15.52
CA PRO A 163 -7.45 -23.26 -15.90
C PRO A 163 -8.63 -22.44 -15.34
N GLU A 164 -9.82 -23.04 -15.27
CA GLU A 164 -11.01 -22.42 -14.70
C GLU A 164 -10.79 -22.13 -13.21
N LYS A 165 -10.24 -23.09 -12.47
CA LYS A 165 -9.95 -22.90 -11.04
C LYS A 165 -8.86 -21.86 -10.80
N GLN A 166 -7.84 -21.82 -11.65
CA GLN A 166 -6.81 -20.78 -11.59
C GLN A 166 -7.42 -19.39 -11.83
N ASN A 167 -8.36 -19.27 -12.76
CA ASN A 167 -9.06 -18.01 -13.01
C ASN A 167 -9.92 -17.58 -11.80
N GLU A 168 -10.68 -18.50 -11.19
CA GLU A 168 -11.43 -18.20 -9.95
C GLU A 168 -10.51 -17.65 -8.85
N ILE A 169 -9.35 -18.28 -8.63
CA ILE A 169 -8.38 -17.85 -7.62
C ILE A 169 -7.83 -16.46 -7.94
N LYS A 170 -7.49 -16.19 -9.20
CA LYS A 170 -7.04 -14.86 -9.64
C LYS A 170 -8.12 -13.79 -9.44
N GLN A 171 -9.37 -14.11 -9.78
CA GLN A 171 -10.51 -13.21 -9.56
C GLN A 171 -10.81 -12.99 -8.07
N TYR A 172 -10.49 -13.95 -7.21
CA TYR A 172 -10.56 -13.74 -5.76
C TYR A 172 -9.41 -12.84 -5.27
N LEU A 173 -8.18 -13.11 -5.70
CA LEU A 173 -6.98 -12.35 -5.33
C LEU A 173 -6.99 -10.92 -5.87
N ILE A 174 -7.73 -10.60 -6.93
CA ILE A 174 -7.81 -9.20 -7.40
C ILE A 174 -8.42 -8.26 -6.34
N ASN A 175 -9.23 -8.79 -5.41
CA ASN A 175 -9.75 -8.01 -4.29
C ASN A 175 -8.65 -7.51 -3.35
N TYR A 176 -7.51 -8.22 -3.25
CA TYR A 176 -6.33 -7.72 -2.54
C TYR A 176 -5.85 -6.40 -3.16
N ILE A 177 -5.73 -6.35 -4.49
CA ILE A 177 -5.28 -5.16 -5.22
C ILE A 177 -6.31 -4.03 -5.15
N ILE A 178 -7.60 -4.35 -5.26
CA ILE A 178 -8.68 -3.35 -5.10
C ILE A 178 -8.60 -2.70 -3.72
N ASP A 179 -8.45 -3.50 -2.67
CA ASP A 179 -8.46 -2.98 -1.30
C ASP A 179 -7.17 -2.18 -1.02
N GLU A 180 -6.01 -2.62 -1.52
CA GLU A 180 -4.75 -1.90 -1.40
C GLU A 180 -4.77 -0.55 -2.12
N ILE A 181 -5.18 -0.51 -3.40
CA ILE A 181 -5.25 0.76 -4.15
C ILE A 181 -6.27 1.73 -3.52
N SER A 182 -7.39 1.20 -3.02
CA SER A 182 -8.43 2.02 -2.39
C SER A 182 -7.93 2.65 -1.08
N ALA A 183 -7.15 1.88 -0.29
CA ALA A 183 -6.52 2.39 0.92
C ALA A 183 -5.51 3.49 0.61
N ILE A 184 -4.68 3.29 -0.42
CA ILE A 184 -3.67 4.28 -0.84
C ILE A 184 -4.33 5.57 -1.33
N ILE A 185 -5.39 5.48 -2.15
CA ILE A 185 -6.15 6.65 -2.62
C ILE A 185 -6.79 7.38 -1.42
N TYR A 186 -7.45 6.64 -0.53
CA TYR A 186 -8.06 7.24 0.66
C TYR A 186 -7.03 7.99 1.51
N PHE A 187 -5.88 7.38 1.78
CA PHE A 187 -4.82 8.03 2.56
C PHE A 187 -4.27 9.27 1.86
N THR A 188 -4.05 9.20 0.55
CA THR A 188 -3.57 10.33 -0.26
C THR A 188 -4.55 11.50 -0.20
N GLU A 189 -5.84 11.26 -0.41
CA GLU A 189 -6.84 12.33 -0.49
C GLU A 189 -7.32 12.84 0.87
N LYS A 190 -7.29 12.01 1.92
CA LYS A 190 -7.96 12.32 3.20
C LYS A 190 -7.04 12.42 4.40
N VAL A 191 -5.83 11.89 4.33
CA VAL A 191 -4.94 11.78 5.51
C VAL A 191 -3.62 12.53 5.30
N ALA A 192 -2.88 12.16 4.25
CA ALA A 192 -1.57 12.70 3.95
C ALA A 192 -1.33 12.72 2.44
N PRO A 193 -1.12 13.89 1.82
CA PRO A 193 -1.08 14.02 0.35
C PRO A 193 0.17 13.44 -0.29
N ILE A 194 1.20 13.09 0.49
CA ILE A 194 2.47 12.59 -0.04
C ILE A 194 2.68 11.14 0.36
N GLU A 195 2.70 10.26 -0.63
CA GLU A 195 3.07 8.87 -0.42
C GLU A 195 4.58 8.68 -0.58
N VAL A 196 5.16 8.00 0.38
CA VAL A 196 6.54 7.50 0.34
C VAL A 196 6.48 6.04 -0.03
N ASP A 197 7.27 5.64 -1.02
CA ASP A 197 7.29 4.26 -1.50
C ASP A 197 8.74 3.76 -1.60
N PRO A 198 9.04 2.57 -1.05
CA PRO A 198 10.32 1.87 -1.23
C PRO A 198 10.48 1.23 -2.59
N THR A 199 9.43 1.19 -3.40
CA THR A 199 9.38 0.66 -4.76
C THR A 199 8.97 1.75 -5.74
N VAL A 200 9.31 1.58 -7.02
CA VAL A 200 8.88 2.54 -8.05
C VAL A 200 7.36 2.64 -8.06
N GLU A 201 6.91 3.84 -8.35
CA GLU A 201 5.51 4.23 -8.39
C GLU A 201 4.59 3.18 -9.06
N PHE A 202 3.53 2.81 -8.34
CA PHE A 202 2.40 2.05 -8.86
C PHE A 202 1.86 2.68 -10.16
N SER A 203 2.06 1.99 -11.29
CA SER A 203 1.62 2.49 -12.60
C SER A 203 0.13 2.83 -12.62
N THR A 204 -0.72 2.01 -12.01
CA THR A 204 -2.18 2.23 -11.99
C THR A 204 -2.57 3.52 -11.28
N LYS A 205 -2.01 3.75 -10.09
CA LYS A 205 -2.26 4.98 -9.34
C LYS A 205 -1.71 6.18 -10.09
N LYS A 206 -0.52 6.07 -10.69
CA LYS A 206 0.02 7.14 -11.53
C LYS A 206 -0.93 7.52 -12.65
N ARG A 207 -1.30 6.54 -13.47
CA ARG A 207 -2.23 6.67 -14.59
C ARG A 207 -3.57 7.30 -14.15
N LEU A 208 -4.10 6.87 -13.00
CA LEU A 208 -5.32 7.45 -12.43
C LEU A 208 -5.19 8.96 -12.18
N TYR A 209 -4.11 9.40 -11.54
CA TYR A 209 -3.89 10.82 -11.22
C TYR A 209 -3.37 11.65 -12.41
N GLU A 210 -2.80 11.03 -13.43
CA GLU A 210 -2.38 11.67 -14.68
C GLU A 210 -3.50 11.76 -15.72
N GLY A 211 -4.68 11.22 -15.40
CA GLY A 211 -5.89 11.42 -16.19
C GLY A 211 -6.19 10.32 -17.22
N ASP A 212 -5.49 9.18 -17.19
CA ASP A 212 -5.79 8.04 -18.07
C ASP A 212 -7.16 7.42 -17.77
N PHE A 213 -7.67 7.60 -16.54
CA PHE A 213 -8.98 7.13 -16.11
C PHE A 213 -9.88 8.29 -15.66
N PRO A 214 -10.27 9.20 -16.57
CA PRO A 214 -10.91 10.48 -16.21
C PRO A 214 -12.27 10.29 -15.53
N VAL A 215 -13.01 9.23 -15.87
CA VAL A 215 -14.28 8.90 -15.22
C VAL A 215 -14.08 8.57 -13.75
N LEU A 216 -13.11 7.70 -13.43
CA LEU A 216 -12.82 7.34 -12.04
C LEU A 216 -12.19 8.51 -11.28
N TYR A 217 -11.29 9.26 -11.92
CA TYR A 217 -10.69 10.47 -11.36
C TYR A 217 -11.78 11.46 -10.88
N ASN A 218 -12.74 11.76 -11.75
CA ASN A 218 -13.85 12.66 -11.43
C ASN A 218 -14.79 12.07 -10.39
N LEU A 219 -15.12 10.78 -10.49
CA LEU A 219 -16.00 10.11 -9.52
C LEU A 219 -15.43 10.16 -8.09
N LEU A 220 -14.12 10.04 -7.96
CA LEU A 220 -13.41 10.09 -6.69
C LEU A 220 -13.06 11.52 -6.24
N ASN A 221 -13.31 12.53 -7.08
CA ASN A 221 -12.88 13.92 -6.88
C ASN A 221 -11.40 14.03 -6.51
N LEU A 222 -10.54 13.30 -7.23
CA LEU A 222 -9.11 13.27 -6.94
C LEU A 222 -8.48 14.66 -7.12
N SER A 223 -7.53 14.96 -6.26
CA SER A 223 -6.76 16.20 -6.30
C SER A 223 -5.32 15.93 -6.78
N GLN A 224 -4.40 16.84 -6.48
CA GLN A 224 -2.97 16.59 -6.71
C GLN A 224 -2.41 15.71 -5.60
N ARG A 225 -1.53 14.79 -5.99
CA ARG A 225 -0.78 13.96 -5.05
C ARG A 225 0.72 14.27 -5.08
N GLY A 226 1.35 14.04 -3.95
CA GLY A 226 2.79 13.90 -3.84
C GLY A 226 3.18 12.43 -3.83
N HIS A 227 4.37 12.18 -4.36
CA HIS A 227 5.03 10.89 -4.29
C HIS A 227 6.53 11.08 -4.18
N ILE A 228 7.15 10.33 -3.28
CA ILE A 228 8.60 10.23 -3.10
C ILE A 228 8.98 8.75 -3.15
N TYR A 229 9.69 8.36 -4.19
CA TYR A 229 10.32 7.06 -4.28
C TYR A 229 11.70 7.12 -3.62
N CYS A 230 11.86 6.43 -2.49
CA CYS A 230 13.11 6.43 -1.76
C CYS A 230 13.35 5.14 -1.01
N HIS A 231 14.63 4.82 -0.79
CA HIS A 231 15.02 3.62 -0.04
C HIS A 231 16.29 3.84 0.80
N PRO A 232 16.52 3.02 1.84
CA PRO A 232 17.78 3.01 2.58
C PRO A 232 18.97 2.59 1.69
N PRO A 233 20.19 3.09 1.97
CA PRO A 233 21.40 2.59 1.33
C PRO A 233 21.58 1.08 1.49
N GLY A 234 22.02 0.41 0.43
CA GLY A 234 22.23 -1.05 0.42
C GLY A 234 20.95 -1.87 0.22
N ILE A 235 19.79 -1.22 0.16
CA ILE A 235 18.55 -1.84 -0.30
C ILE A 235 18.38 -1.50 -1.78
N THR A 236 18.15 -2.53 -2.60
CA THR A 236 17.78 -2.43 -4.01
C THR A 236 16.40 -3.06 -4.23
N LYS A 237 15.76 -2.82 -5.38
CA LYS A 237 14.52 -3.52 -5.77
C LYS A 237 14.63 -5.05 -5.71
N SER A 238 15.81 -5.62 -5.96
CA SER A 238 16.05 -7.07 -5.85
C SER A 238 16.12 -7.59 -4.41
N THR A 239 16.32 -6.71 -3.44
CA THR A 239 16.30 -7.02 -2.00
C THR A 239 15.00 -6.58 -1.33
N TYR A 240 14.10 -5.97 -2.10
CA TYR A 240 12.72 -5.74 -1.72
C TYR A 240 11.97 -7.06 -1.79
#